data_AF-A0A352M9F1-F1
#
_entry.id   AF-A0A352M9F1-F1
#
_cell.length_a   1.000
_cell.length_b   1.000
_cell.length_c   1.000
_cell.angle_alpha   90.00
_cell.angle_beta   90.00
_cell.angle_gamma   90.00
#
_symmetry.space_group_name_H-M   'P 1'
#
loop_
_entity.id
_entity.type
_entity.pdbx_description
1 polymer ?
#
loop_
_entity_poly.entity_id
_entity_poly.type
_entity_poly.pdbx_seq_one_letter_code
_entity_poly.pdbx_strand_id
1 'polypeptide(L)'
;MKINLLLLNFCLLAVLFITDASAQQKKPRIGIAGIQIENSVFMPNRQAITGRTPSLPAYLSKDSVMGQSVIWLPSLIGGGSGRGPVTRESFEAFVNSALEIIRSNMPYDAFWFYNHGACSVDGVDDPEGEFMERVRAVIGNDALVTTTMDLHGNVSWRVALYSDLITTYRKAPHDDAVESHRRGVVNLLERLSSGKGRPAYKAWVAVPVLLSGEWTSTRVEPAKSLYAMVPEVESLPGVVDAGIWIGYVWGDERRNQGVVMVVGDNKGQVESGAKKLAQRFWDVRRQFSLEAPGYPLEKCIDLAVASNKRPFLISDMGDNPGGG
;
A
#
# COMPACT_ATOMS: atom_id res chain seq x y z
N MET A 1 52.88 67.25 32.57
CA MET A 1 52.03 66.14 32.07
C MET A 1 52.23 66.08 30.56
N LYS A 2 53.27 65.40 30.04
CA LYS A 2 53.33 63.99 29.57
C LYS A 2 52.09 63.59 28.73
N ILE A 3 52.12 63.04 27.51
CA ILE A 3 53.15 62.55 26.54
C ILE A 3 52.38 62.20 25.21
N ASN A 4 53.02 62.43 24.04
CA ASN A 4 53.04 61.74 22.70
C ASN A 4 51.78 61.04 22.11
N LEU A 5 51.39 61.20 20.83
CA LEU A 5 52.00 60.93 19.49
C LEU A 5 51.98 59.43 19.04
N LEU A 6 51.56 59.22 17.77
CA LEU A 6 51.75 58.07 16.82
C LEU A 6 50.70 56.93 16.67
N LEU A 7 50.14 56.87 15.45
CA LEU A 7 50.17 55.76 14.44
C LEU A 7 50.44 54.32 14.92
N LEU A 8 49.61 53.33 14.52
CA LEU A 8 49.93 52.27 13.53
C LEU A 8 48.81 51.21 13.37
N ASN A 9 48.72 50.67 12.15
CA ASN A 9 47.98 49.50 11.67
C ASN A 9 47.83 48.32 12.65
N PHE A 10 46.72 47.58 12.56
CA PHE A 10 46.78 46.11 12.48
C PHE A 10 45.53 45.53 11.79
N CYS A 11 45.74 44.96 10.61
CA CYS A 11 44.84 43.98 9.99
C CYS A 11 44.73 42.77 10.91
N LEU A 12 43.51 42.32 11.24
CA LEU A 12 43.30 40.94 11.66
C LEU A 12 42.18 40.34 10.80
N LEU A 13 42.61 39.55 9.81
CA LEU A 13 41.77 38.53 9.20
C LEU A 13 41.36 37.55 10.31
N ALA A 14 40.11 37.62 10.77
CA ALA A 14 39.47 36.50 11.43
C ALA A 14 38.96 35.56 10.33
N VAL A 15 39.79 34.59 9.95
CA VAL A 15 39.34 33.42 9.21
C VAL A 15 38.38 32.66 10.12
N LEU A 16 37.08 32.88 9.91
CA LEU A 16 36.05 32.00 10.41
C LEU A 16 36.23 30.67 9.69
N PHE A 17 36.82 29.69 10.38
CA PHE A 17 36.68 28.29 10.03
C PHE A 17 35.20 27.93 10.17
N ILE A 18 34.44 28.12 9.08
CA ILE A 18 33.23 27.35 8.85
C ILE A 18 33.72 25.91 8.73
N THR A 19 33.53 25.14 9.79
CA THR A 19 33.65 23.70 9.72
C THR A 19 32.61 23.23 8.70
N ASP A 20 33.05 22.90 7.49
CA ASP A 20 32.32 22.08 6.53
C ASP A 20 32.11 20.68 7.14
N ALA A 21 31.22 20.61 8.13
CA ALA A 21 30.62 19.38 8.58
C ALA A 21 29.37 19.10 7.74
N SER A 22 29.51 19.21 6.41
CA SER A 22 28.67 18.46 5.49
C SER A 22 29.12 17.01 5.56
N ALA A 23 28.78 16.32 6.67
CA ALA A 23 28.71 14.87 6.64
C ALA A 23 27.71 14.55 5.54
N GLN A 24 28.19 14.10 4.39
CA GLN A 24 27.37 13.78 3.24
C GLN A 24 26.39 12.70 3.69
N GLN A 25 25.15 13.11 3.99
CA GLN A 25 24.19 12.25 4.65
C GLN A 25 23.98 11.04 3.74
N LYS A 26 24.39 9.86 4.23
CA LYS A 26 24.34 8.63 3.45
C LYS A 26 22.89 8.42 3.02
N LYS A 27 22.66 8.32 1.71
CA LYS A 27 21.31 8.10 1.16
C LYS A 27 20.73 6.81 1.75
N PRO A 28 19.49 6.85 2.29
CA PRO A 28 18.83 5.65 2.78
C PRO A 28 18.73 4.58 1.70
N ARG A 29 18.90 3.31 2.08
CA ARG A 29 18.80 2.14 1.22
C ARG A 29 17.41 1.53 1.38
N ILE A 30 16.61 1.57 0.32
CA ILE A 30 15.21 1.14 0.34
C ILE A 30 15.01 -0.05 -0.58
N GLY A 31 14.64 -1.20 0.00
CA GLY A 31 14.27 -2.39 -0.75
C GLY A 31 12.85 -2.32 -1.32
N ILE A 32 12.60 -3.01 -2.44
CA ILE A 32 11.26 -3.16 -3.02
C ILE A 32 11.01 -4.62 -3.39
N ALA A 33 9.90 -5.18 -2.94
CA ALA A 33 9.38 -6.47 -3.41
C ALA A 33 7.86 -6.50 -3.26
N GLY A 34 7.19 -7.54 -3.73
CA GLY A 34 5.76 -7.71 -3.43
C GLY A 34 5.08 -8.73 -4.32
N ILE A 35 3.78 -8.92 -4.10
CA ILE A 35 2.93 -9.80 -4.89
C ILE A 35 1.79 -8.97 -5.47
N GLN A 36 1.73 -8.86 -6.79
CA GLN A 36 0.74 -8.12 -7.56
C GLN A 36 -0.20 -9.09 -8.28
N ILE A 37 -0.95 -9.87 -7.50
CA ILE A 37 -1.90 -10.88 -8.01
C ILE A 37 -3.23 -10.71 -7.26
N GLU A 38 -4.31 -10.70 -8.04
CA GLU A 38 -5.68 -10.97 -7.59
C GLU A 38 -6.16 -12.20 -8.36
N ASN A 39 -6.60 -13.23 -7.63
CA ASN A 39 -7.03 -14.48 -8.23
C ASN A 39 -8.09 -15.18 -7.36
N SER A 40 -8.95 -15.95 -8.01
CA SER A 40 -10.09 -16.62 -7.39
C SER A 40 -9.79 -18.09 -7.09
N VAL A 41 -10.05 -18.54 -5.86
CA VAL A 41 -9.90 -19.97 -5.50
C VAL A 41 -10.94 -20.87 -6.18
N PHE A 42 -12.00 -20.27 -6.71
CA PHE A 42 -13.07 -20.98 -7.43
C PHE A 42 -12.73 -21.25 -8.89
N MET A 43 -11.65 -20.66 -9.40
CA MET A 43 -11.18 -20.95 -10.75
C MET A 43 -10.45 -22.29 -10.79
N PRO A 44 -10.80 -23.18 -11.74
CA PRO A 44 -10.28 -24.55 -11.76
C PRO A 44 -8.82 -24.60 -12.22
N ASN A 45 -8.35 -23.61 -12.98
CA ASN A 45 -6.96 -23.57 -13.42
C ASN A 45 -6.04 -23.16 -12.27
N ARG A 46 -4.78 -23.59 -12.35
CA ARG A 46 -3.69 -23.09 -11.52
C ARG A 46 -2.74 -22.29 -12.37
N GLN A 47 -2.04 -21.36 -11.73
CA GLN A 47 -1.06 -20.53 -12.40
C GLN A 47 0.29 -20.53 -11.67
N ALA A 48 1.34 -20.17 -12.40
CA ALA A 48 2.62 -19.85 -11.80
C ALA A 48 2.67 -18.36 -11.44
N ILE A 49 3.44 -18.02 -10.41
CA ILE A 49 3.85 -16.66 -10.10
C ILE A 49 5.19 -16.37 -10.78
N THR A 50 5.23 -15.32 -11.58
CA THR A 50 6.44 -14.89 -12.29
C THR A 50 7.01 -13.65 -11.63
N GLY A 51 8.23 -13.77 -11.08
CA GLY A 51 8.96 -12.65 -10.52
C GLY A 51 9.57 -11.76 -11.60
N ARG A 52 9.43 -10.45 -11.46
CA ARG A 52 10.11 -9.45 -12.29
C ARG A 52 10.71 -8.34 -11.44
N THR A 53 11.81 -7.76 -11.89
CA THR A 53 12.33 -6.53 -11.28
C THR A 53 11.30 -5.42 -11.48
N PRO A 54 10.87 -4.70 -10.42
CA PRO A 54 9.92 -3.60 -10.54
C PRO A 54 10.45 -2.48 -11.43
N SER A 55 9.57 -1.96 -12.28
CA SER A 55 9.77 -0.66 -12.91
C SER A 55 9.32 0.43 -11.93
N LEU A 56 10.23 1.34 -11.57
CA LEU A 56 9.89 2.45 -10.68
C LEU A 56 8.94 3.42 -11.40
N PRO A 57 7.85 3.87 -10.75
CA PRO A 57 6.96 4.87 -11.32
C PRO A 57 7.67 6.19 -11.56
N ALA A 58 7.12 7.05 -12.42
CA ALA A 58 7.77 8.31 -12.84
C ALA A 58 8.22 9.19 -11.67
N TYR A 59 7.45 9.23 -10.57
CA TYR A 59 7.78 9.99 -9.36
C TYR A 59 8.96 9.43 -8.57
N LEU A 60 9.42 8.21 -8.87
CA LEU A 60 10.63 7.55 -8.35
C LEU A 60 11.69 7.34 -9.44
N SER A 61 11.52 7.91 -10.62
CA SER A 61 12.52 7.82 -11.69
C SER A 61 13.85 8.41 -11.23
N LYS A 62 14.95 7.96 -11.84
CA LYS A 62 16.32 8.45 -11.56
C LYS A 62 16.49 9.97 -11.71
N ASP A 63 15.59 10.62 -12.44
CA ASP A 63 15.62 12.07 -12.71
C ASP A 63 14.68 12.86 -11.78
N SER A 64 13.87 12.16 -10.97
CA SER A 64 12.98 12.77 -9.98
C SER A 64 13.69 13.05 -8.67
N VAL A 65 13.25 14.09 -7.95
CA VAL A 65 13.77 14.46 -6.63
C VAL A 65 13.68 13.27 -5.65
N MET A 66 12.53 12.59 -5.62
CA MET A 66 12.32 11.45 -4.72
C MET A 66 13.16 10.24 -5.13
N GLY A 67 13.26 9.95 -6.43
CA GLY A 67 14.11 8.89 -6.95
C GLY A 67 15.59 9.08 -6.63
N GLN A 68 16.07 10.34 -6.57
CA GLN A 68 17.45 10.67 -6.21
C GLN A 68 17.70 10.76 -4.70
N SER A 69 16.66 10.83 -3.87
CA SER A 69 16.79 11.00 -2.41
C SER A 69 17.28 9.75 -1.68
N VAL A 70 17.15 8.57 -2.30
CA VAL A 70 17.47 7.27 -1.71
C VAL A 70 18.19 6.37 -2.72
N ILE A 71 18.70 5.23 -2.23
CA ILE A 71 19.22 4.13 -3.05
C ILE A 71 18.14 3.06 -3.12
N TRP A 72 17.49 2.92 -4.27
CA TRP A 72 16.49 1.87 -4.52
C TRP A 72 17.18 0.54 -4.83
N LEU A 73 16.78 -0.50 -4.10
CA LEU A 73 17.33 -1.86 -4.18
C LEU A 73 16.20 -2.85 -4.49
N PRO A 74 15.74 -2.90 -5.75
CA PRO A 74 14.63 -3.75 -6.13
C PRO A 74 15.01 -5.24 -6.07
N SER A 75 14.15 -6.03 -5.44
CA SER A 75 14.09 -7.49 -5.60
C SER A 75 13.04 -7.82 -6.66
N LEU A 76 12.12 -8.75 -6.39
CA LEU A 76 11.10 -9.19 -7.32
C LEU A 76 9.70 -8.73 -6.88
N ILE A 77 8.92 -8.33 -7.87
CA ILE A 77 7.47 -8.28 -7.78
C ILE A 77 6.92 -9.49 -8.54
N GLY A 78 6.15 -10.32 -7.85
CA GLY A 78 5.48 -11.47 -8.43
C GLY A 78 4.19 -11.04 -9.11
N GLY A 79 3.98 -11.47 -10.35
CA GLY A 79 2.73 -11.30 -11.08
C GLY A 79 2.24 -12.63 -11.67
N GLY A 80 0.97 -12.67 -12.04
CA GLY A 80 0.33 -13.84 -12.64
C GLY A 80 -0.57 -13.40 -13.79
N SER A 81 -0.63 -14.20 -14.85
CA SER A 81 -1.51 -13.97 -16.01
C SER A 81 -2.77 -14.84 -15.98
N GLY A 82 -2.86 -15.76 -15.02
CA GLY A 82 -4.01 -16.63 -14.81
C GLY A 82 -5.02 -16.02 -13.84
N ARG A 83 -6.11 -16.77 -13.66
CA ARG A 83 -7.29 -16.40 -12.87
C ARG A 83 -7.43 -17.22 -11.58
N GLY A 84 -6.92 -18.46 -11.56
CA GLY A 84 -6.95 -19.31 -10.38
C GLY A 84 -5.74 -19.25 -9.45
N PRO A 85 -5.70 -20.07 -8.40
CA PRO A 85 -4.64 -20.05 -7.40
C PRO A 85 -3.25 -20.25 -7.98
N VAL A 86 -2.28 -19.60 -7.36
CA VAL A 86 -0.86 -19.84 -7.63
C VAL A 86 -0.47 -21.19 -7.05
N THR A 87 0.30 -22.00 -7.80
CA THR A 87 0.81 -23.26 -7.26
C THR A 87 1.80 -23.01 -6.12
N ARG A 88 1.74 -23.84 -5.07
CA ARG A 88 2.67 -23.75 -3.93
C ARG A 88 4.13 -23.77 -4.35
N GLU A 89 4.48 -24.68 -5.27
CA GLU A 89 5.84 -24.82 -5.79
C GLU A 89 6.34 -23.51 -6.42
N SER A 90 5.52 -22.87 -7.26
CA SER A 90 5.89 -21.61 -7.89
C SER A 90 6.01 -20.47 -6.88
N PHE A 91 5.13 -20.43 -5.87
CA PHE A 91 5.21 -19.46 -4.77
C PHE A 91 6.53 -19.61 -3.99
N GLU A 92 6.89 -20.83 -3.59
CA GLU A 92 8.14 -21.11 -2.87
C GLU A 92 9.37 -20.74 -3.71
N ALA A 93 9.38 -21.08 -5.00
CA ALA A 93 10.46 -20.70 -5.91
C ALA A 93 10.62 -19.17 -6.05
N PHE A 94 9.49 -18.45 -6.18
CA PHE A 94 9.47 -16.99 -6.23
C PHE A 94 10.00 -16.37 -4.93
N VAL A 95 9.49 -16.82 -3.78
CA VAL A 95 9.89 -16.32 -2.46
C VAL A 95 11.38 -16.54 -2.23
N ASN A 96 11.90 -17.74 -2.52
CA ASN A 96 13.32 -18.03 -2.36
C ASN A 96 14.20 -17.13 -3.23
N SER A 97 13.85 -16.96 -4.50
CA SER A 97 14.57 -16.08 -5.43
C SER A 97 14.56 -14.63 -4.96
N ALA A 98 13.40 -14.14 -4.50
CA ALA A 98 13.29 -12.78 -3.96
C ALA A 98 14.14 -12.59 -2.70
N LEU A 99 14.17 -13.57 -1.79
CA LEU A 99 14.96 -13.54 -0.57
C LEU A 99 16.48 -13.57 -0.84
N GLU A 100 16.95 -14.29 -1.86
CA GLU A 100 18.36 -14.28 -2.26
C GLU A 100 18.82 -12.89 -2.70
N ILE A 101 18.03 -12.20 -3.54
CA ILE A 101 18.31 -10.82 -3.96
C ILE A 101 18.24 -9.87 -2.76
N ILE A 102 17.32 -10.10 -1.83
CA ILE A 102 17.20 -9.27 -0.63
C ILE A 102 18.46 -9.42 0.25
N ARG A 103 18.92 -10.65 0.48
CA ARG A 103 20.13 -10.95 1.28
C ARG A 103 21.39 -10.33 0.67
N SER A 104 21.57 -10.42 -0.65
CA SER A 104 22.77 -9.90 -1.32
C SER A 104 22.89 -8.38 -1.28
N ASN A 105 21.77 -7.68 -1.03
CA ASN A 105 21.70 -6.22 -0.98
C ASN A 105 21.62 -5.65 0.45
N MET A 106 21.76 -6.47 1.49
CA MET A 106 21.82 -6.00 2.87
C MET A 106 22.97 -5.00 3.10
N PRO A 107 22.86 -4.06 4.06
CA PRO A 107 21.69 -3.77 4.91
C PRO A 107 20.67 -2.82 4.25
N TYR A 108 19.46 -2.76 4.81
CA TYR A 108 18.40 -1.80 4.44
C TYR A 108 18.07 -0.85 5.58
N ASP A 109 17.77 0.41 5.24
CA ASP A 109 17.19 1.38 6.17
C ASP A 109 15.66 1.29 6.16
N ALA A 110 15.09 0.92 5.01
CA ALA A 110 13.67 0.66 4.87
C ALA A 110 13.34 -0.34 3.74
N PHE A 111 12.10 -0.79 3.70
CA PHE A 111 11.59 -1.71 2.70
C PHE A 111 10.14 -1.38 2.34
N TRP A 112 9.84 -1.41 1.05
CA TRP A 112 8.48 -1.19 0.54
C TRP A 112 7.95 -2.47 -0.09
N PHE A 113 6.87 -2.99 0.50
CA PHE A 113 6.08 -4.04 -0.12
C PHE A 113 5.02 -3.46 -1.04
N TYR A 114 5.22 -3.65 -2.33
CA TYR A 114 4.26 -3.29 -3.36
C TYR A 114 3.33 -4.48 -3.62
N ASN A 115 2.33 -4.64 -2.74
CA ASN A 115 1.39 -5.76 -2.74
C ASN A 115 0.05 -5.40 -3.39
N HIS A 116 -0.69 -6.41 -3.85
CA HIS A 116 -2.11 -6.28 -4.16
C HIS A 116 -2.94 -6.58 -2.91
N GLY A 117 -2.70 -7.74 -2.30
CA GLY A 117 -3.39 -8.20 -1.09
C GLY A 117 -4.45 -9.27 -1.33
N ALA A 118 -4.68 -9.67 -2.57
CA ALA A 118 -5.72 -10.63 -2.96
C ALA A 118 -5.14 -11.90 -3.60
N CYS A 119 -3.85 -12.19 -3.37
CA CYS A 119 -3.24 -13.41 -3.89
C CYS A 119 -3.69 -14.62 -3.07
N SER A 120 -4.06 -15.68 -3.78
CA SER A 120 -4.37 -17.00 -3.25
C SER A 120 -3.36 -18.01 -3.80
N VAL A 121 -2.82 -18.84 -2.92
CA VAL A 121 -1.81 -19.87 -3.23
C VAL A 121 -2.29 -21.19 -2.65
N ASP A 122 -2.13 -22.29 -3.37
CA ASP A 122 -2.52 -23.61 -2.87
C ASP A 122 -1.82 -23.94 -1.54
N GLY A 123 -2.61 -24.12 -0.47
CA GLY A 123 -2.12 -24.50 0.85
C GLY A 123 -1.32 -23.43 1.59
N VAL A 124 -1.53 -22.15 1.26
CA VAL A 124 -0.96 -20.99 1.97
C VAL A 124 -2.06 -19.96 2.22
N ASP A 125 -2.53 -19.88 3.47
CA ASP A 125 -3.69 -19.06 3.86
C ASP A 125 -3.47 -17.55 3.67
N ASP A 126 -2.22 -17.08 3.78
CA ASP A 126 -1.86 -15.65 3.73
C ASP A 126 -0.51 -15.44 3.00
N PRO A 127 -0.51 -15.47 1.66
CA PRO A 127 0.70 -15.39 0.86
C PRO A 127 1.49 -14.09 1.06
N GLU A 128 0.81 -12.94 1.08
CA GLU A 128 1.45 -11.65 1.30
C GLU A 128 2.03 -11.55 2.72
N GLY A 129 1.26 -11.94 3.75
CA GLY A 129 1.75 -11.91 5.12
C GLY A 129 2.94 -12.86 5.34
N GLU A 130 2.89 -14.06 4.76
CA GLU A 130 3.99 -15.03 4.84
C GLU A 130 5.25 -14.52 4.13
N PHE A 131 5.10 -13.90 2.96
CA PHE A 131 6.23 -13.30 2.27
C PHE A 131 6.85 -12.15 3.08
N MET A 132 6.01 -11.27 3.66
CA MET A 132 6.46 -10.18 4.52
C MET A 132 7.20 -10.69 5.77
N GLU A 133 6.69 -11.74 6.41
CA GLU A 133 7.32 -12.41 7.55
C GLU A 133 8.72 -12.94 7.20
N ARG A 134 8.84 -13.68 6.10
CA ARG A 134 10.11 -14.25 5.65
C ARG A 134 11.12 -13.17 5.27
N VAL A 135 10.68 -12.07 4.65
CA VAL A 135 11.55 -10.92 4.38
C VAL A 135 11.98 -10.23 5.67
N ARG A 136 11.07 -10.05 6.64
CA ARG A 136 11.39 -9.49 7.96
C ARG A 136 12.43 -10.29 8.71
N ALA A 137 12.39 -11.62 8.61
CA ALA A 137 13.43 -12.49 9.17
C ALA A 137 14.82 -12.26 8.55
N VAL A 138 14.91 -11.73 7.32
CA VAL A 138 16.17 -11.38 6.65
C VAL A 138 16.62 -9.95 6.94
N ILE A 139 15.73 -8.97 6.78
CA ILE A 139 16.09 -7.54 6.88
C ILE A 139 16.13 -7.04 8.34
N GLY A 140 15.60 -7.84 9.26
CA GLY A 140 15.55 -7.53 10.68
C GLY A 140 14.43 -6.56 11.07
N ASN A 141 14.39 -6.28 12.37
CA ASN A 141 13.43 -5.40 13.01
C ASN A 141 13.98 -3.98 13.21
N ASP A 142 14.98 -3.52 12.47
CA ASP A 142 15.41 -2.12 12.51
C ASP A 142 14.94 -1.35 11.28
N ALA A 143 14.95 -1.99 10.10
CA ALA A 143 14.43 -1.40 8.88
C ALA A 143 12.94 -1.01 9.03
N LEU A 144 12.55 0.17 8.52
CA LEU A 144 11.14 0.55 8.44
C LEU A 144 10.45 -0.18 7.28
N VAL A 145 9.24 -0.68 7.49
CA VAL A 145 8.45 -1.30 6.42
C VAL A 145 7.18 -0.53 6.14
N THR A 146 6.97 -0.20 4.87
CA THR A 146 5.67 0.22 4.36
C THR A 146 5.10 -0.82 3.41
N THR A 147 3.79 -1.01 3.41
CA THR A 147 3.11 -1.74 2.33
C THR A 147 1.97 -0.91 1.76
N THR A 148 1.83 -0.99 0.44
CA THR A 148 0.74 -0.37 -0.31
C THR A 148 -0.07 -1.49 -0.93
N MET A 149 -1.40 -1.40 -0.83
CA MET A 149 -2.31 -2.46 -1.26
C MET A 149 -3.52 -1.90 -1.99
N ASP A 150 -4.17 -2.76 -2.76
CA ASP A 150 -5.50 -2.51 -3.29
C ASP A 150 -6.51 -2.44 -2.13
N LEU A 151 -7.60 -1.69 -2.30
CA LEU A 151 -8.70 -1.67 -1.33
C LEU A 151 -9.49 -2.99 -1.29
N HIS A 152 -9.43 -3.78 -2.36
CA HIS A 152 -9.90 -5.17 -2.37
C HIS A 152 -8.91 -6.11 -1.70
N GLY A 153 -7.67 -5.70 -1.41
CA GLY A 153 -6.72 -6.52 -0.68
C GLY A 153 -7.21 -6.94 0.72
N ASN A 154 -6.81 -8.13 1.16
CA ASN A 154 -7.12 -8.65 2.49
C ASN A 154 -5.97 -8.37 3.45
N VAL A 155 -6.11 -7.34 4.28
CA VAL A 155 -5.12 -7.01 5.31
C VAL A 155 -5.26 -7.94 6.50
N SER A 156 -4.55 -9.07 6.45
CA SER A 156 -4.49 -10.00 7.57
C SER A 156 -3.82 -9.37 8.80
N TRP A 157 -3.98 -10.02 9.96
CA TRP A 157 -3.22 -9.66 11.15
C TRP A 157 -1.70 -9.77 10.92
N ARG A 158 -1.25 -10.74 10.11
CA ARG A 158 0.18 -10.94 9.80
C ARG A 158 0.74 -9.80 8.95
N VAL A 159 -0.01 -9.33 7.94
CA VAL A 159 0.34 -8.13 7.16
C VAL A 159 0.41 -6.90 8.06
N ALA A 160 -0.61 -6.73 8.92
CA ALA A 160 -0.63 -5.63 9.89
C ALA A 160 0.53 -5.72 10.90
N LEU A 161 0.94 -6.91 11.32
CA LEU A 161 2.05 -7.13 12.25
C LEU A 161 3.40 -6.78 11.63
N TYR A 162 3.66 -7.24 10.41
CA TYR A 162 4.97 -7.10 9.75
C TYR A 162 5.17 -5.79 8.97
N SER A 163 4.15 -4.95 8.84
CA SER A 163 4.24 -3.58 8.35
C SER A 163 4.34 -2.56 9.48
N ASP A 164 5.13 -1.50 9.31
CA ASP A 164 5.15 -0.36 10.26
C ASP A 164 4.20 0.75 9.79
N LEU A 165 4.14 0.92 8.48
CA LEU A 165 3.23 1.79 7.75
C LEU A 165 2.44 0.94 6.75
N ILE A 166 1.20 1.32 6.50
CA ILE A 166 0.35 0.66 5.51
C ILE A 166 -0.62 1.67 4.92
N THR A 167 -0.86 1.58 3.61
CA THR A 167 -1.83 2.44 2.94
C THR A 167 -2.57 1.67 1.84
N THR A 168 -3.72 2.20 1.44
CA THR A 168 -4.65 1.56 0.49
C THR A 168 -5.14 2.51 -0.58
N TYR A 169 -5.66 1.96 -1.67
CA TYR A 169 -6.44 2.73 -2.63
C TYR A 169 -7.69 3.30 -1.93
N ARG A 170 -8.07 4.52 -2.28
CA ARG A 170 -9.25 5.20 -1.71
C ARG A 170 -10.39 5.31 -2.73
N LYS A 171 -10.20 4.78 -3.94
CA LYS A 171 -11.21 4.80 -4.99
C LYS A 171 -11.39 3.44 -5.66
N ALA A 172 -12.65 3.09 -5.91
CA ALA A 172 -13.08 2.04 -6.82
C ALA A 172 -14.05 2.68 -7.84
N PRO A 173 -13.74 2.68 -9.16
CA PRO A 173 -12.54 2.13 -9.79
C PRO A 173 -11.24 2.88 -9.42
N HIS A 174 -10.09 2.18 -9.53
CA HIS A 174 -8.78 2.60 -9.00
C HIS A 174 -8.06 3.67 -9.84
N ASP A 175 -8.64 4.86 -9.97
CA ASP A 175 -7.96 5.99 -10.61
C ASP A 175 -6.89 6.66 -9.71
N ASP A 176 -6.70 6.17 -8.48
CA ASP A 176 -5.75 6.69 -7.49
C ASP A 176 -4.60 5.73 -7.13
N ALA A 177 -4.40 4.62 -7.87
CA ALA A 177 -3.35 3.64 -7.54
C ALA A 177 -1.95 4.29 -7.45
N VAL A 178 -1.57 5.12 -8.43
CA VAL A 178 -0.28 5.83 -8.44
C VAL A 178 -0.14 6.75 -7.23
N GLU A 179 -1.20 7.47 -6.87
CA GLU A 179 -1.22 8.41 -5.75
C GLU A 179 -1.11 7.67 -4.41
N SER A 180 -1.80 6.55 -4.27
CA SER A 180 -1.75 5.71 -3.07
C SER A 180 -0.38 5.04 -2.88
N HIS A 181 0.27 4.58 -3.96
CA HIS A 181 1.67 4.15 -3.91
C HIS A 181 2.59 5.29 -3.47
N ARG A 182 2.42 6.46 -4.07
CA ARG A 182 3.21 7.64 -3.73
C ARG A 182 3.05 8.02 -2.26
N ARG A 183 1.82 8.00 -1.72
CA ARG A 183 1.54 8.27 -0.31
C ARG A 183 2.29 7.30 0.62
N GLY A 184 2.27 6.01 0.34
CA GLY A 184 2.98 5.01 1.14
C GLY A 184 4.49 5.22 1.18
N VAL A 185 5.08 5.63 0.05
CA VAL A 185 6.52 5.96 -0.05
C VAL A 185 6.84 7.29 0.62
N VAL A 186 6.01 8.32 0.43
CA VAL A 186 6.19 9.62 1.10
C VAL A 186 6.16 9.46 2.61
N ASN A 187 5.17 8.75 3.15
CA ASN A 187 5.09 8.46 4.58
C ASN A 187 6.37 7.76 5.09
N LEU A 188 6.90 6.80 4.32
CA LEU A 188 8.15 6.12 4.66
C LEU A 188 9.36 7.08 4.69
N LEU A 189 9.51 7.90 3.66
CA LEU A 189 10.62 8.87 3.54
C LEU A 189 10.55 9.96 4.61
N GLU A 190 9.35 10.41 4.97
CA GLU A 190 9.14 11.36 6.06
C GLU A 190 9.55 10.77 7.42
N ARG A 191 9.22 9.51 7.70
CA ARG A 191 9.68 8.84 8.93
C ARG A 191 11.21 8.71 9.00
N LEU A 192 11.84 8.36 7.87
CA LEU A 192 13.31 8.26 7.79
C LEU A 192 13.98 9.62 8.00
N SER A 193 13.56 10.64 7.25
CA SER A 193 14.18 11.97 7.28
C SER A 193 13.95 12.73 8.59
N SER A 194 12.80 12.52 9.24
CA SER A 194 12.50 13.11 10.55
C SER A 194 13.12 12.36 11.73
N GLY A 195 13.66 11.16 11.52
CA GLY A 195 14.20 10.31 12.59
C GLY A 195 13.14 9.77 13.56
N LYS A 196 11.84 9.91 13.25
CA LYS A 196 10.74 9.45 14.12
C LYS A 196 10.60 7.93 14.20
N GLY A 197 11.28 7.17 13.33
CA GLY A 197 11.23 5.70 13.33
C GLY A 197 9.83 5.17 13.01
N ARG A 198 9.42 4.06 13.63
CA ARG A 198 8.08 3.46 13.43
C ARG A 198 7.00 4.27 14.12
N PRO A 199 5.77 4.38 13.56
CA PRO A 199 4.62 4.90 14.31
C PRO A 199 4.47 4.16 15.64
N ALA A 200 4.18 4.89 16.71
CA ALA A 200 4.07 4.28 18.04
C ALA A 200 2.85 3.35 18.19
N TYR A 201 1.80 3.56 17.37
CA TYR A 201 0.54 2.84 17.47
C TYR A 201 -0.02 2.45 16.11
N LYS A 202 -0.64 1.26 16.06
CA LYS A 202 -1.47 0.77 14.96
C LYS A 202 -2.77 0.24 15.54
N ALA A 203 -3.90 0.59 14.94
CA ALA A 203 -5.18 -0.04 15.20
C ALA A 203 -5.59 -0.84 13.96
N TRP A 204 -5.86 -2.12 14.14
CA TRP A 204 -6.39 -3.03 13.12
C TRP A 204 -7.76 -3.51 13.58
N VAL A 205 -8.79 -3.26 12.79
CA VAL A 205 -10.17 -3.59 13.14
C VAL A 205 -10.78 -4.39 12.00
N ALA A 206 -11.01 -5.68 12.26
CA ALA A 206 -11.83 -6.53 11.40
C ALA A 206 -13.28 -6.03 11.37
N VAL A 207 -13.82 -5.90 10.17
CA VAL A 207 -15.24 -5.62 9.92
C VAL A 207 -15.77 -6.83 9.14
N PRO A 208 -16.59 -7.71 9.76
CA PRO A 208 -16.93 -9.00 9.18
C PRO A 208 -17.98 -8.84 8.06
N VAL A 209 -17.53 -8.37 6.91
CA VAL A 209 -18.29 -8.13 5.69
C VAL A 209 -17.57 -8.79 4.52
N LEU A 210 -18.36 -9.31 3.60
CA LEU A 210 -17.92 -9.84 2.31
C LEU A 210 -18.72 -9.11 1.24
N LEU A 211 -18.05 -8.28 0.47
CA LEU A 211 -18.64 -7.48 -0.61
C LEU A 211 -17.75 -7.62 -1.84
N SER A 212 -18.31 -8.05 -2.97
CA SER A 212 -17.52 -8.16 -4.20
C SER A 212 -17.20 -6.78 -4.79
N GLY A 213 -16.16 -6.71 -5.63
CA GLY A 213 -15.67 -5.44 -6.17
C GLY A 213 -16.73 -4.64 -6.93
N GLU A 214 -17.64 -5.34 -7.59
CA GLU A 214 -18.75 -4.78 -8.37
C GLU A 214 -19.75 -3.96 -7.53
N TRP A 215 -19.86 -4.27 -6.23
CA TRP A 215 -20.80 -3.63 -5.31
C TRP A 215 -20.16 -2.49 -4.53
N THR A 216 -18.86 -2.26 -4.70
CA THR A 216 -18.07 -1.41 -3.79
C THR A 216 -17.48 -0.18 -4.47
N SER A 217 -18.07 0.24 -5.61
CA SER A 217 -17.73 1.50 -6.26
C SER A 217 -17.84 2.67 -5.29
N THR A 218 -16.74 3.40 -5.09
CA THR A 218 -16.65 4.57 -4.22
C THR A 218 -17.27 5.82 -4.85
N ARG A 219 -17.87 5.71 -6.04
CA ARG A 219 -18.58 6.79 -6.72
C ARG A 219 -20.03 6.94 -6.24
N VAL A 220 -20.59 5.87 -5.67
CA VAL A 220 -21.99 5.78 -5.23
C VAL A 220 -22.09 5.51 -3.74
N GLU A 221 -23.25 5.79 -3.16
CA GLU A 221 -23.51 5.48 -1.75
C GLU A 221 -23.66 3.97 -1.55
N PRO A 222 -23.24 3.44 -0.39
CA PRO A 222 -22.71 4.14 0.78
C PRO A 222 -21.17 4.32 0.76
N ALA A 223 -20.48 3.70 -0.20
CA ALA A 223 -19.03 3.71 -0.28
C ALA A 223 -18.47 5.13 -0.42
N LYS A 224 -19.14 5.98 -1.21
CA LYS A 224 -18.79 7.40 -1.36
C LYS A 224 -18.69 8.13 -0.02
N SER A 225 -19.74 8.11 0.78
CA SER A 225 -19.72 8.76 2.09
C SER A 225 -18.82 8.06 3.10
N LEU A 226 -18.69 6.73 3.02
CA LEU A 226 -17.78 5.97 3.88
C LEU A 226 -16.31 6.35 3.64
N TYR A 227 -15.87 6.37 2.38
CA TYR A 227 -14.49 6.72 2.02
C TYR A 227 -14.20 8.22 2.20
N ALA A 228 -15.21 9.09 2.11
CA ALA A 228 -15.07 10.51 2.43
C ALA A 228 -14.67 10.77 3.89
N MET A 229 -14.87 9.82 4.80
CA MET A 229 -14.44 9.93 6.19
C MET A 229 -12.96 9.61 6.41
N VAL A 230 -12.30 8.96 5.44
CA VAL A 230 -10.88 8.59 5.58
C VAL A 230 -9.97 9.82 5.73
N PRO A 231 -10.07 10.86 4.88
CA PRO A 231 -9.32 12.10 5.08
C PRO A 231 -9.62 12.82 6.41
N GLU A 232 -10.86 12.71 6.93
CA GLU A 232 -11.18 13.30 8.24
C GLU A 232 -10.36 12.64 9.36
N VAL A 233 -10.23 11.31 9.34
CA VAL A 233 -9.43 10.57 10.32
C VAL A 233 -7.94 10.80 10.12
N GLU A 234 -7.48 10.84 8.88
CA GLU A 234 -6.09 11.15 8.53
C GLU A 234 -5.67 12.55 9.03
N SER A 235 -6.59 13.52 9.06
CA SER A 235 -6.33 14.87 9.56
C SER A 235 -6.20 14.98 11.08
N LEU A 236 -6.52 13.91 11.83
CA LEU A 236 -6.45 13.94 13.29
C LEU A 236 -4.99 14.07 13.77
N PRO A 237 -4.71 14.88 14.82
CA PRO A 237 -3.35 15.11 15.28
C PRO A 237 -2.60 13.82 15.64
N GLY A 238 -1.48 13.57 14.96
CA GLY A 238 -0.63 12.41 15.21
C GLY A 238 -1.10 11.12 14.51
N VAL A 239 -2.12 11.16 13.65
CA VAL A 239 -2.38 10.09 12.67
C VAL A 239 -1.41 10.28 11.49
N VAL A 240 -0.87 9.17 10.97
CA VAL A 240 0.02 9.15 9.80
C VAL A 240 -0.72 8.66 8.56
N ASP A 241 -1.55 7.63 8.67
CA ASP A 241 -2.43 7.16 7.59
C ASP A 241 -3.66 6.45 8.18
N ALA A 242 -4.73 6.42 7.40
CA ALA A 242 -5.97 5.70 7.68
C ALA A 242 -6.49 5.09 6.37
N GLY A 243 -7.04 3.88 6.46
CA GLY A 243 -7.51 3.13 5.30
C GLY A 243 -8.67 2.19 5.61
N ILE A 244 -9.50 1.99 4.59
CA ILE A 244 -10.56 0.99 4.56
C ILE A 244 -10.24 0.03 3.42
N TRP A 245 -10.06 -1.24 3.77
CA TRP A 245 -10.05 -2.35 2.84
C TRP A 245 -11.42 -3.00 2.87
N ILE A 246 -12.08 -3.03 1.71
CA ILE A 246 -13.33 -3.76 1.54
C ILE A 246 -13.11 -5.27 1.67
N GLY A 247 -11.90 -5.73 1.31
CA GLY A 247 -11.55 -7.14 1.24
C GLY A 247 -11.94 -7.75 -0.11
N TYR A 248 -11.40 -8.94 -0.36
CA TYR A 248 -11.60 -9.70 -1.60
C TYR A 248 -12.45 -10.91 -1.26
N VAL A 249 -13.52 -11.16 -2.01
CA VAL A 249 -14.48 -12.22 -1.64
C VAL A 249 -14.16 -13.58 -2.24
N TRP A 250 -13.30 -13.65 -3.25
CA TRP A 250 -13.06 -14.90 -4.00
C TRP A 250 -11.83 -15.67 -3.51
N GLY A 251 -11.30 -15.37 -2.33
CA GLY A 251 -10.11 -16.03 -1.77
C GLY A 251 -10.39 -17.13 -0.74
N ASP A 252 -11.62 -17.24 -0.20
CA ASP A 252 -12.06 -18.27 0.77
C ASP A 252 -11.14 -18.54 1.99
N GLU A 253 -10.47 -17.50 2.51
CA GLU A 253 -9.63 -17.59 3.71
C GLU A 253 -10.19 -16.77 4.87
N ARG A 254 -9.74 -17.05 6.10
CA ARG A 254 -10.17 -16.30 7.30
C ARG A 254 -9.86 -14.80 7.23
N ARG A 255 -8.87 -14.42 6.41
CA ARG A 255 -8.50 -13.02 6.18
C ARG A 255 -9.44 -12.29 5.22
N ASN A 256 -10.29 -13.01 4.46
CA ASN A 256 -11.23 -12.42 3.51
C ASN A 256 -12.39 -11.77 4.26
N GLN A 257 -12.20 -10.49 4.57
CA GLN A 257 -13.18 -9.63 5.23
C GLN A 257 -12.77 -8.17 5.09
N GLY A 258 -13.71 -7.26 5.36
CA GLY A 258 -13.39 -5.85 5.50
C GLY A 258 -12.42 -5.59 6.66
N VAL A 259 -11.49 -4.66 6.48
CA VAL A 259 -10.55 -4.23 7.51
C VAL A 259 -10.40 -2.72 7.49
N VAL A 260 -10.38 -2.13 8.68
CA VAL A 260 -9.94 -0.75 8.88
C VAL A 260 -8.60 -0.75 9.58
N MET A 261 -7.66 0.04 9.04
CA MET A 261 -6.41 0.33 9.73
C MET A 261 -6.19 1.83 9.89
N VAL A 262 -5.64 2.21 11.05
CA VAL A 262 -5.13 3.55 11.32
C VAL A 262 -3.77 3.40 12.00
N VAL A 263 -2.79 4.19 11.57
CA VAL A 263 -1.42 4.17 12.09
C VAL A 263 -1.00 5.59 12.50
N GLY A 264 -0.24 5.72 13.59
CA GLY A 264 0.14 7.04 14.08
C GLY A 264 0.93 7.05 15.39
N ASP A 265 1.23 8.24 15.87
CA ASP A 265 1.97 8.50 17.11
C ASP A 265 1.06 8.88 18.29
N ASN A 266 -0.22 9.18 18.03
CA ASN A 266 -1.20 9.47 19.08
C ASN A 266 -2.18 8.31 19.26
N LYS A 267 -2.03 7.56 20.35
CA LYS A 267 -2.87 6.39 20.68
C LYS A 267 -4.37 6.69 20.63
N GLY A 268 -4.80 7.78 21.28
CA GLY A 268 -6.23 8.11 21.37
C GLY A 268 -6.85 8.45 20.02
N GLN A 269 -6.11 9.16 19.15
CA GLN A 269 -6.57 9.48 17.81
C GLN A 269 -6.57 8.25 16.89
N VAL A 270 -5.55 7.40 16.99
CA VAL A 270 -5.47 6.13 16.23
C VAL A 270 -6.64 5.21 16.59
N GLU A 271 -6.89 4.99 17.88
CA GLU A 271 -7.98 4.10 18.34
C GLU A 271 -9.36 4.67 17.99
N SER A 272 -9.60 5.96 18.25
CA SER A 272 -10.90 6.59 17.98
C SER A 272 -11.18 6.70 16.48
N GLY A 273 -10.17 7.03 15.68
CA GLY A 273 -10.24 7.07 14.22
C GLY A 273 -10.59 5.70 13.61
N ALA A 274 -9.90 4.65 14.04
CA ALA A 274 -10.18 3.28 13.57
C ALA A 274 -11.59 2.84 13.96
N LYS A 275 -12.00 3.10 15.21
CA LYS A 275 -13.36 2.78 15.68
C LYS A 275 -14.43 3.53 14.88
N LYS A 276 -14.22 4.83 14.59
CA LYS A 276 -15.14 5.66 13.82
C LYS A 276 -15.37 5.09 12.41
N LEU A 277 -14.29 4.76 11.69
CA LEU A 277 -14.40 4.20 10.33
C LEU A 277 -15.00 2.79 10.35
N ALA A 278 -14.53 1.92 11.25
CA ALA A 278 -15.01 0.54 11.34
C ALA A 278 -16.50 0.45 11.70
N GLN A 279 -16.95 1.28 12.66
CA GLN A 279 -18.35 1.34 13.02
C GLN A 279 -19.21 1.82 11.85
N ARG A 280 -18.79 2.90 11.15
CA ARG A 280 -19.54 3.36 9.98
C ARG A 280 -19.61 2.29 8.90
N PHE A 281 -18.49 1.63 8.62
CA PHE A 281 -18.44 0.56 7.62
C PHE A 281 -19.43 -0.56 7.98
N TRP A 282 -19.44 -0.99 9.24
CA TRP A 282 -20.42 -1.95 9.73
C TRP A 282 -21.86 -1.44 9.57
N ASP A 283 -22.16 -0.21 9.96
CA ASP A 283 -23.53 0.34 9.94
C ASP A 283 -24.12 0.39 8.52
N VAL A 284 -23.30 0.69 7.52
CA VAL A 284 -23.74 0.80 6.11
C VAL A 284 -23.58 -0.49 5.30
N ARG A 285 -23.07 -1.57 5.88
CA ARG A 285 -22.72 -2.82 5.16
C ARG A 285 -23.83 -3.42 4.30
N ARG A 286 -25.10 -3.19 4.67
CA ARG A 286 -26.28 -3.72 3.94
C ARG A 286 -26.84 -2.76 2.88
N GLN A 287 -26.21 -1.60 2.70
CA GLN A 287 -26.67 -0.54 1.82
C GLN A 287 -25.88 -0.48 0.51
N PHE A 288 -24.79 -1.25 0.38
CA PHE A 288 -24.00 -1.33 -0.84
C PHE A 288 -24.85 -1.83 -2.02
N SER A 289 -24.67 -1.21 -3.17
CA SER A 289 -25.42 -1.46 -4.40
C SER A 289 -24.52 -1.31 -5.62
N LEU A 290 -24.91 -1.94 -6.72
CA LEU A 290 -24.25 -1.77 -8.01
C LEU A 290 -24.31 -0.30 -8.48
N GLU A 291 -23.22 0.19 -9.06
CA GLU A 291 -23.16 1.53 -9.67
C GLU A 291 -24.08 1.63 -10.91
N ALA A 292 -24.13 0.55 -11.69
CA ALA A 292 -25.03 0.41 -12.84
C ALA A 292 -26.22 -0.50 -12.49
N PRO A 293 -27.40 -0.31 -13.10
CA PRO A 293 -28.53 -1.21 -12.91
C PRO A 293 -28.18 -2.65 -13.34
N GLY A 294 -28.37 -3.62 -12.44
CA GLY A 294 -28.27 -5.04 -12.75
C GLY A 294 -29.61 -5.62 -13.21
N TYR A 295 -29.63 -6.33 -14.33
CA TYR A 295 -30.80 -7.05 -14.84
C TYR A 295 -30.42 -8.43 -15.40
N PRO A 296 -31.38 -9.37 -15.52
CA PRO A 296 -31.19 -10.57 -16.33
C PRO A 296 -30.80 -10.22 -17.77
N LEU A 297 -30.04 -11.10 -18.42
CA LEU A 297 -29.48 -10.89 -19.76
C LEU A 297 -30.53 -10.50 -20.79
N GLU A 298 -31.68 -11.18 -20.79
CA GLU A 298 -32.77 -10.93 -21.74
C GLU A 298 -33.24 -9.47 -21.64
N LYS A 299 -33.42 -8.98 -20.41
CA LYS A 299 -33.82 -7.58 -20.18
C LYS A 299 -32.72 -6.60 -20.57
N CYS A 300 -31.45 -6.92 -20.35
CA CYS A 300 -30.32 -6.10 -20.82
C CYS A 300 -30.33 -5.97 -22.36
N ILE A 301 -30.62 -7.06 -23.07
CA ILE A 301 -30.73 -7.08 -24.54
C ILE A 301 -31.93 -6.25 -25.00
N ASP A 302 -33.10 -6.43 -24.39
CA ASP A 302 -34.29 -5.64 -24.70
C ASP A 302 -34.04 -4.13 -24.56
N LEU A 303 -33.39 -3.73 -23.46
CA LEU A 303 -32.99 -2.34 -23.21
C LEU A 303 -31.99 -1.83 -24.25
N ALA A 304 -31.04 -2.66 -24.68
CA ALA A 304 -30.05 -2.30 -25.68
C ALA A 304 -30.68 -2.07 -27.06
N VAL A 305 -31.61 -2.94 -27.48
CA VAL A 305 -32.33 -2.85 -28.76
C VAL A 305 -33.24 -1.61 -28.78
N ALA A 306 -33.97 -1.36 -27.69
CA ALA A 306 -34.88 -0.22 -27.59
C ALA A 306 -34.16 1.14 -27.44
N SER A 307 -32.90 1.16 -26.99
CA SER A 307 -32.15 2.39 -26.77
C SER A 307 -31.72 3.05 -28.08
N ASN A 308 -31.79 4.38 -28.15
CA ASN A 308 -31.20 5.18 -29.24
C ASN A 308 -29.76 5.69 -28.91
N LYS A 309 -29.23 5.40 -27.71
CA LYS A 309 -27.86 5.82 -27.31
C LYS A 309 -26.82 4.82 -27.79
N ARG A 310 -25.69 5.30 -28.36
CA ARG A 310 -24.60 4.45 -28.87
C ARG A 310 -23.22 5.01 -28.44
N PRO A 311 -22.27 4.16 -28.01
CA PRO A 311 -22.43 2.72 -27.79
C PRO A 311 -23.32 2.41 -26.58
N PHE A 312 -23.98 1.25 -26.57
CA PHE A 312 -24.65 0.69 -25.41
C PHE A 312 -23.76 -0.44 -24.88
N LEU A 313 -23.41 -0.40 -23.58
CA LEU A 313 -22.49 -1.34 -22.97
C LEU A 313 -23.26 -2.26 -22.02
N ILE A 314 -23.15 -3.56 -22.24
CA ILE A 314 -23.59 -4.61 -21.31
C ILE A 314 -22.31 -5.21 -20.73
N SER A 315 -22.15 -5.14 -19.42
CA SER A 315 -21.04 -5.77 -18.72
C SER A 315 -21.53 -7.08 -18.13
N ASP A 316 -20.84 -8.19 -18.44
CA ASP A 316 -21.00 -9.43 -17.68
C ASP A 316 -20.28 -9.26 -16.33
N MET A 317 -21.06 -9.21 -15.26
CA MET A 317 -20.54 -9.02 -13.90
C MET A 317 -20.20 -10.35 -13.23
N GLY A 318 -20.71 -11.47 -13.75
CA GLY A 318 -20.44 -12.80 -13.23
C GLY A 318 -19.13 -13.38 -13.76
N ASP A 319 -18.69 -12.95 -14.95
CA ASP A 319 -17.39 -13.28 -15.54
C ASP A 319 -16.53 -12.03 -15.68
N ASN A 320 -16.18 -11.42 -14.55
CA ASN A 320 -15.30 -10.24 -14.50
C ASN A 320 -13.84 -10.67 -14.44
N PRO A 321 -13.06 -10.59 -15.54
CA PRO A 321 -11.67 -11.03 -15.53
C PRO A 321 -10.79 -10.12 -14.66
N GLY A 322 -11.23 -8.90 -14.34
CA GLY A 322 -10.52 -8.02 -13.42
C GLY A 322 -10.58 -8.51 -11.98
N GLY A 323 -11.64 -9.25 -11.60
CA GLY A 323 -11.94 -9.69 -10.24
C GLY A 323 -11.31 -11.01 -9.81
N GLY A 324 -10.34 -11.54 -10.59
CA GLY A 324 -9.71 -12.84 -10.37
C GLY A 324 -10.43 -14.02 -11.00
#